data_AF-A0A4Q5NZ94-F1
#
_entry.id   AF-A0A4Q5NZ94-F1
#
_cell.length_a   1.000
_cell.length_b   1.000
_cell.length_c   1.000
_cell.angle_alpha   90.00
_cell.angle_beta   90.00
_cell.angle_gamma   90.00
#
_symmetry.space_group_name_H-M   'P 1'
#
loop_
_entity.id
_entity.type
_entity.pdbx_description
1 polymer ?
#
loop_
_entity_poly.entity_id
_entity_poly.type
_entity_poly.pdbx_seq_one_letter_code
_entity_poly.pdbx_strand_id
1 'polypeptide(L)'
;MATETLKPTTYPLDKNDPLARYHRLINDYLLRIPDEGFVDHAYGADWVQNHAWCLEAAAPILEMPVAEQLGCIRACARFSDWSRFEWGWSSYKPETEVQMAYEWALNSLCALILTVERQWVAEEIEELVGLPFPYCFQKSELITPIVEEYLRKHLLTESMRGSVEVVREWNARLHRLEHWLSLGAVLGEPLVLHRGEKWADEAIGFIEGQSEEAGEQWRLLLLHCIDSEKAKPSAKWLNVAQGHVDEIGASTFGECFVAWSGHYGKSDSVYELNPAVFKGLVWVASLRPTDSVASSLADIVLACSQPKISENKALSLNLFNACVWSLSKLNNAAAEKRLLELKRDLRGSRLKSVERALQAIAAR
;
A
#
# COMPACT_ATOMS: atom_id res chain seq x y z
N MET A 1 -25.14 -31.59 -5.98
CA MET A 1 -24.89 -30.93 -4.69
C MET A 1 -26.19 -30.24 -4.33
N ALA A 2 -26.76 -30.50 -3.15
CA ALA A 2 -28.01 -29.87 -2.76
C ALA A 2 -27.75 -28.38 -2.49
N THR A 3 -28.53 -27.52 -3.15
CA THR A 3 -28.58 -26.08 -2.88
C THR A 3 -29.15 -25.87 -1.49
N GLU A 4 -28.28 -25.82 -0.47
CA GLU A 4 -28.68 -25.23 0.81
C GLU A 4 -28.91 -23.74 0.54
N THR A 5 -30.18 -23.33 0.45
CA THR A 5 -30.60 -21.93 0.48
C THR A 5 -29.84 -21.19 1.58
N LEU A 6 -29.32 -20.01 1.26
CA LEU A 6 -28.69 -19.07 2.20
C LEU A 6 -29.56 -18.92 3.46
N LYS A 7 -29.22 -19.63 4.54
CA LYS A 7 -29.95 -19.52 5.81
C LYS A 7 -29.55 -18.19 6.47
N PRO A 8 -30.51 -17.34 6.89
CA PRO A 8 -30.22 -16.08 7.56
C PRO A 8 -29.19 -16.28 8.66
N THR A 9 -28.09 -15.55 8.60
CA THR A 9 -27.03 -15.67 9.61
C THR A 9 -27.60 -15.36 10.98
N THR A 10 -27.29 -16.19 11.98
CA THR A 10 -27.64 -15.95 13.39
C THR A 10 -26.71 -14.90 14.01
N TYR A 11 -26.47 -13.79 13.31
CA TYR A 11 -25.80 -12.64 13.92
C TYR A 11 -26.59 -12.29 15.18
N PRO A 12 -25.98 -12.36 16.38
CA PRO A 12 -26.69 -12.11 17.62
C PRO A 12 -26.97 -10.61 17.73
N LEU A 13 -28.06 -10.17 17.11
CA LEU A 13 -28.53 -8.80 17.25
C LEU A 13 -29.11 -8.64 18.64
N ASP A 14 -28.47 -7.80 19.46
CA ASP A 14 -29.17 -7.20 20.59
C ASP A 14 -30.40 -6.47 20.03
N LYS A 15 -31.57 -6.70 20.63
CA LYS A 15 -32.82 -6.03 20.21
C LYS A 15 -32.75 -4.52 20.40
N ASN A 16 -31.82 -4.06 21.26
CA ASN A 16 -31.54 -2.64 21.49
C ASN A 16 -30.41 -2.10 20.60
N ASP A 17 -29.85 -2.92 19.71
CA ASP A 17 -28.80 -2.49 18.79
C ASP A 17 -29.38 -1.45 17.81
N PRO A 18 -28.84 -0.22 17.76
CA PRO A 18 -29.31 0.79 16.81
C PRO A 18 -29.15 0.33 15.35
N LEU A 19 -28.31 -0.68 15.07
CA LEU A 19 -28.13 -1.24 13.75
C LEU A 19 -29.09 -2.38 13.41
N ALA A 20 -29.87 -2.90 14.37
CA ALA A 20 -30.73 -4.07 14.17
C ALA A 20 -31.72 -3.92 13.01
N ARG A 21 -32.23 -2.69 12.77
CA ARG A 21 -33.11 -2.44 11.61
C ARG A 21 -32.37 -2.60 10.28
N TYR A 22 -31.12 -2.16 10.19
CA TYR A 22 -30.33 -2.23 8.96
C TYR A 22 -29.91 -3.66 8.68
N HIS A 23 -29.61 -4.45 9.72
CA HIS A 23 -29.38 -5.88 9.55
C HIS A 23 -30.60 -6.61 8.98
N ARG A 24 -31.82 -6.20 9.34
CA ARG A 24 -33.04 -6.74 8.71
C ARG A 24 -33.12 -6.37 7.22
N LEU A 25 -32.88 -5.11 6.88
CA LEU A 25 -32.87 -4.66 5.48
C LEU A 25 -31.79 -5.37 4.64
N ILE A 26 -30.62 -5.56 5.23
CA ILE A 26 -29.52 -6.32 4.64
C ILE A 26 -29.92 -7.78 4.44
N ASN A 27 -30.54 -8.43 5.44
CA ASN A 27 -31.04 -9.79 5.29
C ASN A 27 -32.12 -9.88 4.21
N ASP A 28 -33.04 -8.92 4.14
CA ASP A 28 -34.06 -8.88 3.08
C ASP A 28 -33.42 -8.69 1.69
N TYR A 29 -32.38 -7.87 1.59
CA TYR A 29 -31.56 -7.72 0.39
C TYR A 29 -30.90 -9.06 0.00
N LEU A 30 -30.27 -9.75 0.96
CA LEU A 30 -29.58 -11.02 0.76
C LEU A 30 -30.53 -12.14 0.34
N LEU A 31 -31.75 -12.17 0.88
CA LEU A 31 -32.79 -13.16 0.52
C LEU A 31 -33.36 -12.96 -0.89
N ARG A 32 -33.17 -11.79 -1.50
CA ARG A 32 -33.58 -11.51 -2.89
C ARG A 32 -32.54 -11.92 -3.92
N ILE A 33 -31.36 -12.35 -3.48
CA ILE A 33 -30.29 -12.78 -4.38
C ILE A 33 -30.57 -14.23 -4.81
N PRO A 34 -30.69 -14.52 -6.12
CA PRO A 34 -30.95 -15.87 -6.60
C PRO A 34 -29.78 -16.83 -6.31
N ASP A 35 -30.09 -18.03 -5.82
CA ASP A 35 -29.11 -19.08 -5.45
C ASP A 35 -28.20 -19.49 -6.63
N GLU A 36 -28.69 -19.44 -7.87
CA GLU A 36 -27.99 -19.94 -9.06
C GLU A 36 -26.85 -19.01 -9.56
N GLY A 37 -26.71 -17.80 -9.01
CA GLY A 37 -25.78 -16.78 -9.51
C GLY A 37 -24.43 -16.66 -8.79
N PHE A 38 -24.22 -17.36 -7.66
CA PHE A 38 -23.08 -17.07 -6.78
C PHE A 38 -21.76 -17.75 -7.16
N VAL A 39 -21.81 -18.93 -7.79
CA VAL A 39 -20.63 -19.81 -7.86
C VAL A 39 -19.74 -19.54 -9.08
N ASP A 40 -20.30 -19.09 -10.21
CA ASP A 40 -19.56 -19.01 -11.48
C ASP A 40 -19.05 -17.60 -11.87
N HIS A 41 -19.42 -16.54 -11.13
CA HIS A 41 -19.18 -15.14 -11.57
C HIS A 41 -18.49 -14.23 -10.54
N ALA A 42 -17.96 -14.79 -9.45
CA ALA A 42 -17.44 -14.01 -8.32
C ALA A 42 -16.10 -13.26 -8.58
N TYR A 43 -15.50 -13.38 -9.76
CA TYR A 43 -14.15 -12.86 -10.04
C TYR A 43 -14.09 -12.07 -11.36
N GLY A 44 -14.55 -10.81 -11.36
CA GLY A 44 -14.39 -9.90 -12.51
C GLY A 44 -14.78 -8.44 -12.21
N ALA A 45 -14.13 -7.49 -12.88
CA ALA A 45 -14.30 -6.04 -12.67
C ALA A 45 -15.65 -5.47 -13.17
N ASP A 46 -16.36 -6.19 -14.05
CA ASP A 46 -17.63 -5.73 -14.64
C ASP A 46 -18.88 -6.10 -13.82
N TRP A 47 -18.70 -6.56 -12.58
CA TRP A 47 -19.73 -7.27 -11.84
C TRP A 47 -20.92 -6.39 -11.40
N VAL A 48 -20.70 -5.11 -11.06
CA VAL A 48 -21.78 -4.16 -10.72
C VAL A 48 -22.69 -3.87 -11.91
N GLN A 49 -22.15 -3.93 -13.14
CA GLN A 49 -22.94 -3.73 -14.37
C GLN A 49 -23.69 -5.00 -14.79
N ASN A 50 -23.20 -6.18 -14.41
CA ASN A 50 -23.72 -7.46 -14.89
C ASN A 50 -24.88 -8.04 -14.06
N HIS A 51 -25.29 -7.40 -12.96
CA HIS A 51 -26.30 -7.96 -12.07
C HIS A 51 -27.40 -6.95 -11.77
N ALA A 52 -28.30 -6.77 -12.73
CA ALA A 52 -29.54 -6.01 -12.57
C ALA A 52 -30.32 -6.39 -11.29
N TRP A 53 -30.20 -7.63 -10.83
CA TRP A 53 -30.79 -8.09 -9.57
C TRP A 53 -30.18 -7.43 -8.32
N CYS A 54 -28.89 -7.05 -8.31
CA CYS A 54 -28.30 -6.32 -7.19
C CYS A 54 -28.94 -4.95 -7.04
N LEU A 55 -29.13 -4.25 -8.17
CA LEU A 55 -29.78 -2.94 -8.20
C LEU A 55 -31.24 -3.04 -7.75
N GLU A 56 -31.99 -4.02 -8.27
CA GLU A 56 -33.38 -4.23 -7.87
C GLU A 56 -33.51 -4.59 -6.38
N ALA A 57 -32.63 -5.46 -5.88
CA ALA A 57 -32.62 -5.83 -4.47
C ALA A 57 -32.21 -4.65 -3.57
N ALA A 58 -31.27 -3.81 -4.03
CA ALA A 58 -30.77 -2.65 -3.28
C ALA A 58 -31.68 -1.42 -3.39
N ALA A 59 -32.60 -1.35 -4.36
CA ALA A 59 -33.44 -0.17 -4.62
C ALA A 59 -34.12 0.40 -3.36
N PRO A 60 -34.74 -0.40 -2.46
CA PRO A 60 -35.34 0.15 -1.23
C PRO A 60 -34.33 0.83 -0.31
N ILE A 61 -33.06 0.40 -0.32
CA ILE A 61 -31.97 0.99 0.46
C ILE A 61 -31.46 2.25 -0.24
N LEU A 62 -31.31 2.23 -1.56
CA LEU A 62 -30.83 3.38 -2.36
C LEU A 62 -31.82 4.56 -2.37
N GLU A 63 -33.10 4.30 -2.15
CA GLU A 63 -34.15 5.33 -2.01
C GLU A 63 -34.22 5.95 -0.60
N MET A 64 -33.50 5.41 0.39
CA MET A 64 -33.53 5.93 1.76
C MET A 64 -32.75 7.25 1.90
N PRO A 65 -33.02 8.07 2.94
CA PRO A 65 -32.17 9.20 3.29
C PRO A 65 -30.69 8.79 3.51
N VAL A 66 -29.73 9.68 3.23
CA VAL A 66 -28.29 9.35 3.30
C VAL A 66 -27.87 8.81 4.69
N ALA A 67 -28.39 9.40 5.77
CA ALA A 67 -28.14 8.91 7.13
C ALA A 67 -28.56 7.45 7.36
N GLU A 68 -29.63 7.01 6.71
CA GLU A 68 -30.12 5.62 6.75
C GLU A 68 -29.22 4.70 5.90
N GLN A 69 -28.77 5.19 4.74
CA GLN A 69 -27.82 4.45 3.88
C GLN A 69 -26.46 4.25 4.56
N LEU A 70 -25.93 5.28 5.24
CA LEU A 70 -24.75 5.17 6.10
C LEU A 70 -24.98 4.21 7.26
N GLY A 71 -26.21 4.18 7.80
CA GLY A 71 -26.69 3.13 8.70
C GLY A 71 -26.51 1.71 8.16
N CYS A 72 -26.86 1.49 6.90
CA CYS A 72 -26.64 0.23 6.21
C CYS A 72 -25.15 -0.08 6.05
N ILE A 73 -24.33 0.91 5.64
CA ILE A 73 -22.88 0.73 5.53
C ILE A 73 -22.26 0.35 6.89
N ARG A 74 -22.66 1.00 7.99
CA ARG A 74 -22.23 0.64 9.36
C ARG A 74 -22.58 -0.79 9.72
N ALA A 75 -23.81 -1.22 9.43
CA ALA A 75 -24.25 -2.58 9.69
C ALA A 75 -23.45 -3.60 8.85
N CYS A 76 -23.19 -3.31 7.58
CA CYS A 76 -22.31 -4.12 6.74
C CYS A 76 -20.88 -4.21 7.30
N ALA A 77 -20.32 -3.09 7.78
CA ALA A 77 -18.99 -3.02 8.39
C ALA A 77 -18.89 -3.93 9.61
N ARG A 78 -19.81 -3.73 10.56
CA ARG A 78 -19.84 -4.47 11.81
C ARG A 78 -20.13 -5.96 11.62
N PHE A 79 -20.99 -6.30 10.66
CA PHE A 79 -21.20 -7.69 10.28
C PHE A 79 -19.91 -8.33 9.77
N SER A 80 -19.20 -7.62 8.89
CA SER A 80 -17.92 -8.09 8.32
C SER A 80 -16.85 -8.26 9.39
N ASP A 81 -16.82 -7.44 10.43
CA ASP A 81 -15.87 -7.60 11.54
C ASP A 81 -16.20 -8.80 12.42
N TRP A 82 -17.48 -8.96 12.76
CA TRP A 82 -17.95 -10.08 13.56
C TRP A 82 -17.76 -11.42 12.85
N SER A 83 -18.10 -11.52 11.56
CA SER A 83 -17.96 -12.78 10.80
C SER A 83 -16.52 -13.28 10.82
N ARG A 84 -15.55 -12.37 10.81
CA ARG A 84 -14.12 -12.70 10.91
C ARG A 84 -13.73 -13.21 12.28
N PHE A 85 -14.19 -12.52 13.33
CA PHE A 85 -13.88 -12.89 14.71
C PHE A 85 -14.42 -14.29 15.02
N GLU A 86 -15.69 -14.54 14.68
CA GLU A 86 -16.33 -15.82 14.99
C GLU A 86 -15.79 -16.97 14.14
N TRP A 87 -15.54 -16.76 12.84
CA TRP A 87 -15.32 -17.90 11.93
C TRP A 87 -13.85 -18.25 11.72
N GLY A 88 -12.92 -17.42 12.21
CA GLY A 88 -11.48 -17.73 12.22
C GLY A 88 -10.89 -17.90 10.82
N TRP A 89 -10.28 -16.84 10.29
CA TRP A 89 -9.78 -16.77 8.89
C TRP A 89 -8.72 -17.80 8.47
N SER A 90 -8.16 -18.61 9.38
CA SER A 90 -6.95 -19.39 9.11
C SER A 90 -7.17 -20.76 8.44
N SER A 91 -8.40 -21.15 8.11
CA SER A 91 -8.64 -22.40 7.38
C SER A 91 -9.80 -22.28 6.40
N TYR A 92 -9.50 -22.33 5.10
CA TYR A 92 -10.49 -22.46 4.04
C TYR A 92 -11.28 -23.76 4.26
N LYS A 93 -12.55 -23.64 4.63
CA LYS A 93 -13.49 -24.76 4.84
C LYS A 93 -14.69 -24.58 3.92
N PRO A 94 -15.43 -25.63 3.53
CA PRO A 94 -16.62 -25.51 2.68
C PRO A 94 -17.67 -24.50 3.19
N GLU A 95 -17.72 -24.23 4.50
CA GLU A 95 -18.54 -23.14 5.08
C GLU A 95 -18.14 -21.73 4.60
N THR A 96 -16.99 -21.57 3.94
CA THR A 96 -16.49 -20.30 3.42
C THR A 96 -17.17 -19.86 2.13
N GLU A 97 -17.78 -20.74 1.34
CA GLU A 97 -18.46 -20.32 0.09
C GLU A 97 -19.67 -19.44 0.40
N VAL A 98 -20.50 -19.88 1.34
CA VAL A 98 -21.64 -19.09 1.86
C VAL A 98 -21.14 -17.81 2.53
N GLN A 99 -20.06 -17.87 3.31
CA GLN A 99 -19.47 -16.68 3.93
C GLN A 99 -19.02 -15.65 2.88
N MET A 100 -18.27 -16.10 1.88
CA MET A 100 -17.75 -15.26 0.80
C MET A 100 -18.90 -14.67 0.00
N ALA A 101 -19.96 -15.45 -0.25
CA ALA A 101 -21.18 -14.96 -0.88
C ALA A 101 -21.81 -13.81 -0.08
N TYR A 102 -21.95 -13.96 1.23
CA TYR A 102 -22.44 -12.89 2.11
C TYR A 102 -21.53 -11.66 2.11
N GLU A 103 -20.24 -11.83 2.37
CA GLU A 103 -19.27 -10.72 2.41
C GLU A 103 -19.23 -9.98 1.08
N TRP A 104 -19.33 -10.71 -0.03
CA TRP A 104 -19.40 -10.13 -1.35
C TRP A 104 -20.67 -9.31 -1.53
N ALA A 105 -21.84 -9.88 -1.29
CA ALA A 105 -23.11 -9.16 -1.41
C ALA A 105 -23.17 -7.89 -0.54
N LEU A 106 -22.57 -7.90 0.65
CA LEU A 106 -22.43 -6.72 1.49
C LEU A 106 -21.50 -5.67 0.87
N ASN A 107 -20.35 -6.09 0.32
CA ASN A 107 -19.45 -5.18 -0.39
C ASN A 107 -20.13 -4.57 -1.63
N SER A 108 -20.96 -5.34 -2.32
CA SER A 108 -21.77 -4.90 -3.45
C SER A 108 -22.78 -3.84 -3.06
N LEU A 109 -23.52 -4.08 -1.98
CA LEU A 109 -24.45 -3.10 -1.45
C LEU A 109 -23.72 -1.81 -1.05
N CYS A 110 -22.58 -1.92 -0.37
CA CYS A 110 -21.74 -0.76 -0.05
C CYS A 110 -21.28 -0.03 -1.32
N ALA A 111 -20.83 -0.75 -2.36
CA ALA A 111 -20.42 -0.15 -3.62
C ALA A 111 -21.57 0.59 -4.31
N LEU A 112 -22.75 -0.01 -4.36
CA LEU A 112 -23.95 0.63 -4.90
C LEU A 112 -24.29 1.91 -4.13
N ILE A 113 -24.30 1.86 -2.79
CA ILE A 113 -24.54 3.06 -1.98
C ILE A 113 -23.48 4.13 -2.27
N LEU A 114 -22.20 3.78 -2.26
CA LEU A 114 -21.10 4.73 -2.43
C LEU A 114 -21.01 5.34 -3.84
N THR A 115 -21.54 4.66 -4.86
CA THR A 115 -21.49 5.11 -6.26
C THR A 115 -22.71 5.93 -6.70
N VAL A 116 -23.76 6.02 -5.89
CA VAL A 116 -24.86 6.96 -6.18
C VAL A 116 -24.32 8.39 -6.15
N GLU A 117 -24.45 9.08 -7.28
CA GLU A 117 -24.06 10.49 -7.43
C GLU A 117 -24.75 11.34 -6.36
N ARG A 118 -23.95 11.95 -5.48
CA ARG A 118 -24.44 12.78 -4.38
C ARG A 118 -23.39 13.80 -3.94
N GLN A 119 -23.85 14.81 -3.23
CA GLN A 119 -22.97 15.74 -2.52
C GLN A 119 -22.76 15.22 -1.10
N TRP A 120 -21.54 14.79 -0.81
CA TRP A 120 -21.13 14.35 0.52
C TRP A 120 -20.88 15.56 1.42
N VAL A 121 -21.30 15.49 2.69
CA VAL A 121 -20.94 16.48 3.72
C VAL A 121 -19.83 15.98 4.65
N ALA A 122 -19.22 16.88 5.42
CA ALA A 122 -18.07 16.57 6.28
C ALA A 122 -18.34 15.39 7.22
N GLU A 123 -19.48 15.43 7.91
CA GLU A 123 -19.88 14.43 8.89
C GLU A 123 -20.04 13.04 8.27
N GLU A 124 -20.52 12.97 7.02
CA GLU A 124 -20.70 11.72 6.28
C GLU A 124 -19.37 11.14 5.83
N ILE A 125 -18.43 11.99 5.41
CA ILE A 125 -17.08 11.56 5.07
C ILE A 125 -16.37 11.06 6.32
N GLU A 126 -16.34 11.85 7.40
CA GLU A 126 -15.74 11.46 8.68
C GLU A 126 -16.27 10.13 9.18
N GLU A 127 -17.59 9.95 9.10
CA GLU A 127 -18.20 8.68 9.44
C GLU A 127 -17.69 7.56 8.53
N LEU A 128 -17.74 7.74 7.21
CA LEU A 128 -17.33 6.73 6.22
C LEU A 128 -15.88 6.28 6.41
N VAL A 129 -14.96 7.22 6.65
CA VAL A 129 -13.53 6.93 6.82
C VAL A 129 -13.18 6.42 8.22
N GLY A 130 -14.01 6.72 9.23
CA GLY A 130 -13.85 6.22 10.60
C GLY A 130 -14.37 4.79 10.84
N LEU A 131 -15.01 4.18 9.84
CA LEU A 131 -15.51 2.82 9.97
C LEU A 131 -14.37 1.79 10.04
N PRO A 132 -14.39 0.86 11.02
CA PRO A 132 -13.42 -0.22 11.08
C PRO A 132 -13.64 -1.13 9.87
N PHE A 133 -12.73 -1.06 8.89
CA PHE A 133 -12.82 -1.89 7.69
C PHE A 133 -11.51 -2.65 7.45
N PRO A 134 -11.32 -3.82 8.08
CA PRO A 134 -10.07 -4.54 7.95
C PRO A 134 -9.79 -5.12 6.55
N TYR A 135 -10.80 -5.45 5.74
CA TYR A 135 -10.59 -6.33 4.56
C TYR A 135 -11.64 -6.22 3.46
N CYS A 136 -11.74 -5.06 2.84
CA CYS A 136 -12.40 -4.99 1.54
C CYS A 136 -11.46 -4.23 0.62
N PHE A 137 -10.59 -5.00 -0.04
CA PHE A 137 -9.65 -4.55 -1.06
C PHE A 137 -10.32 -3.64 -2.13
N GLN A 138 -11.61 -3.84 -2.37
CA GLN A 138 -12.43 -3.03 -3.27
C GLN A 138 -12.88 -1.69 -2.67
N LYS A 139 -12.89 -1.49 -1.34
CA LYS A 139 -13.45 -0.28 -0.74
C LYS A 139 -12.53 0.92 -0.77
N SER A 140 -11.21 0.78 -0.73
CA SER A 140 -10.35 1.93 -1.03
C SER A 140 -10.55 2.41 -2.48
N GLU A 141 -10.95 1.55 -3.43
CA GLU A 141 -11.33 2.01 -4.79
C GLU A 141 -12.60 2.85 -4.78
N LEU A 142 -13.47 2.65 -3.79
CA LEU A 142 -14.76 3.32 -3.70
C LEU A 142 -14.69 4.57 -2.82
N ILE A 143 -14.09 4.45 -1.64
CA ILE A 143 -13.98 5.51 -0.64
C ILE A 143 -12.93 6.53 -1.07
N THR A 144 -11.80 6.11 -1.63
CA THR A 144 -10.74 7.08 -1.94
C THR A 144 -11.16 8.13 -2.96
N PRO A 145 -11.79 7.80 -4.10
CA PRO A 145 -12.30 8.81 -5.02
C PRO A 145 -13.32 9.76 -4.39
N ILE A 146 -14.16 9.26 -3.47
CA ILE A 146 -15.14 10.08 -2.73
C ILE A 146 -14.42 11.08 -1.81
N VAL A 147 -13.43 10.61 -1.05
CA VAL A 147 -12.62 11.45 -0.15
C VAL A 147 -11.83 12.48 -0.94
N GLU A 148 -11.19 12.08 -2.04
CA GLU A 148 -10.44 12.99 -2.92
C GLU A 148 -11.34 14.05 -3.57
N GLU A 149 -12.51 13.66 -4.06
CA GLU A 149 -13.50 14.58 -4.64
C GLU A 149 -14.00 15.60 -3.60
N TYR A 150 -14.30 15.11 -2.39
CA TYR A 150 -14.71 15.97 -1.29
C TYR A 150 -13.59 16.96 -0.93
N LEU A 151 -12.36 16.49 -0.74
CA LEU A 151 -11.22 17.32 -0.37
C LEU A 151 -10.76 18.28 -1.48
N ARG A 152 -11.14 18.04 -2.74
CA ARG A 152 -10.98 19.02 -3.83
C ARG A 152 -11.88 20.26 -3.68
N LYS A 153 -12.99 20.14 -2.94
CA LYS A 153 -14.00 21.20 -2.77
C LYS A 153 -14.04 21.78 -1.35
N HIS A 154 -13.48 21.07 -0.37
CA HIS A 154 -13.60 21.37 1.05
C HIS A 154 -12.24 21.32 1.74
N LEU A 155 -12.08 22.12 2.81
CA LEU A 155 -10.88 22.08 3.65
C LEU A 155 -10.87 20.80 4.50
N LEU A 156 -9.69 20.21 4.67
CA LEU A 156 -9.48 19.11 5.61
C LEU A 156 -9.66 19.62 7.05
N THR A 157 -10.63 19.08 7.77
CA THR A 157 -10.84 19.36 9.20
C THR A 157 -9.88 18.53 10.07
N GLU A 158 -9.65 18.96 11.31
CA GLU A 158 -8.81 18.21 12.26
C GLU A 158 -9.40 16.83 12.60
N SER A 159 -10.73 16.73 12.66
CA SER A 159 -11.45 15.47 12.86
C SER A 159 -11.32 14.52 11.66
N MET A 160 -11.25 15.02 10.43
CA MET A 160 -11.03 14.22 9.23
C MET A 160 -9.59 13.70 9.10
N ARG A 161 -8.60 14.47 9.56
CA ARG A 161 -7.17 14.19 9.35
C ARG A 161 -6.80 12.75 9.67
N GLY A 162 -7.07 12.28 10.89
CA GLY A 162 -6.71 10.93 11.31
C GLY A 162 -7.40 9.84 10.48
N SER A 163 -8.61 10.09 10.00
CA SER A 163 -9.33 9.12 9.18
C SER A 163 -8.86 9.11 7.72
N VAL A 164 -8.45 10.27 7.19
CA VAL A 164 -7.78 10.36 5.88
C VAL A 164 -6.40 9.69 5.91
N GLU A 165 -5.67 9.80 7.02
CA GLU A 165 -4.42 9.07 7.25
C GLU A 165 -4.64 7.55 7.19
N VAL A 166 -5.70 7.04 7.83
CA VAL A 166 -6.08 5.62 7.74
C VAL A 166 -6.36 5.19 6.30
N VAL A 167 -7.13 5.98 5.53
CA VAL A 167 -7.39 5.67 4.11
C VAL A 167 -6.10 5.71 3.29
N ARG A 168 -5.19 6.64 3.58
CA ARG A 168 -3.88 6.72 2.93
C ARG A 168 -3.04 5.49 3.25
N GLU A 169 -2.92 5.09 4.51
CA GLU A 169 -2.21 3.86 4.91
C GLU A 169 -2.76 2.62 4.21
N TRP A 170 -4.08 2.51 4.07
CA TRP A 170 -4.70 1.42 3.31
C TRP A 170 -4.26 1.42 1.85
N ASN A 171 -4.26 2.58 1.18
CA ASN A 171 -3.78 2.67 -0.21
C ASN A 171 -2.30 2.29 -0.35
N ALA A 172 -1.47 2.60 0.65
CA ALA A 172 -0.07 2.16 0.70
C ALA A 172 0.04 0.63 0.72
N ARG A 173 -0.70 -0.03 1.62
CA ARG A 173 -0.73 -1.50 1.74
C ARG A 173 -1.26 -2.21 0.49
N LEU A 174 -2.08 -1.52 -0.28
CA LEU A 174 -2.69 -2.03 -1.50
C LEU A 174 -1.89 -1.68 -2.77
N HIS A 175 -0.72 -1.06 -2.63
CA HIS A 175 0.10 -0.57 -3.72
C HIS A 175 -0.65 0.40 -4.66
N ARG A 176 -1.62 1.16 -4.13
CA ARG A 176 -2.37 2.19 -4.84
C ARG A 176 -1.74 3.56 -4.64
N LEU A 177 -0.61 3.71 -5.29
CA LEU A 177 0.33 4.80 -5.07
C LEU A 177 -0.22 6.18 -5.50
N GLU A 178 -1.03 6.23 -6.56
CA GLU A 178 -1.68 7.46 -7.03
C GLU A 178 -2.61 8.06 -5.94
N HIS A 179 -3.49 7.24 -5.40
CA HIS A 179 -4.38 7.60 -4.30
C HIS A 179 -3.62 7.95 -3.02
N TRP A 180 -2.55 7.22 -2.72
CA TRP A 180 -1.70 7.51 -1.58
C TRP A 180 -1.09 8.91 -1.65
N LEU A 181 -0.58 9.30 -2.83
CA LEU A 181 -0.01 10.62 -3.07
C LEU A 181 -1.05 11.73 -3.05
N SER A 182 -2.18 11.51 -3.71
CA SER A 182 -3.30 12.44 -3.75
C SER A 182 -3.78 12.78 -2.34
N LEU A 183 -3.99 11.77 -1.49
CA LEU A 183 -4.33 11.98 -0.07
C LEU A 183 -3.18 12.60 0.72
N GLY A 184 -1.93 12.23 0.42
CA GLY A 184 -0.74 12.84 1.03
C GLY A 184 -0.65 14.34 0.74
N ALA A 185 -0.90 14.77 -0.50
CA ALA A 185 -0.91 16.17 -0.88
C ALA A 185 -1.97 16.96 -0.10
N VAL A 186 -3.16 16.39 0.10
CA VAL A 186 -4.21 17.02 0.93
C VAL A 186 -3.79 17.11 2.40
N LEU A 187 -3.10 16.10 2.92
CA LEU A 187 -2.61 16.08 4.31
C LEU A 187 -1.45 17.06 4.56
N GLY A 188 -0.87 17.65 3.50
CA GLY A 188 0.35 18.46 3.56
C GLY A 188 1.63 17.63 3.56
N GLU A 189 1.53 16.35 3.20
CA GLU A 189 2.62 15.38 3.13
C GLU A 189 2.71 14.77 1.72
N PRO A 190 3.12 15.54 0.70
CA PRO A 190 3.12 15.08 -0.68
C PRO A 190 4.19 14.02 -0.96
N LEU A 191 5.06 13.73 0.01
CA LEU A 191 6.19 12.83 -0.13
C LEU A 191 5.90 11.48 0.50
N VAL A 192 6.35 10.43 -0.20
CA VAL A 192 6.38 9.02 0.25
C VAL A 192 7.22 8.82 1.52
N LEU A 193 8.16 9.72 1.74
CA LEU A 193 9.08 9.66 2.86
C LEU A 193 8.45 10.22 4.13
N HIS A 194 8.62 9.50 5.23
CA HIS A 194 8.27 9.98 6.56
C HIS A 194 9.50 10.60 7.24
N ARG A 195 9.29 11.74 7.89
CA ARG A 195 10.32 12.46 8.66
C ARG A 195 10.75 11.69 9.91
N GLY A 196 11.98 11.88 10.36
CA GLY A 196 12.58 11.30 11.58
C GLY A 196 13.75 10.36 11.31
N GLU A 197 13.88 9.85 10.08
CA GLU A 197 15.12 9.25 9.60
C GLU A 197 16.01 10.33 8.98
N LYS A 198 17.28 10.45 9.40
CA LYS A 198 18.15 11.55 8.95
C LYS A 198 18.30 11.63 7.43
N TRP A 199 18.37 10.48 6.77
CA TRP A 199 18.44 10.43 5.31
C TRP A 199 17.12 10.87 4.66
N ALA A 200 15.98 10.52 5.27
CA ALA A 200 14.66 10.87 4.77
C ALA A 200 14.39 12.37 5.00
N ASP A 201 14.76 12.90 6.16
CA ASP A 201 14.67 14.33 6.47
C ASP A 201 15.49 15.18 5.49
N GLU A 202 16.70 14.73 5.16
CA GLU A 202 17.57 15.38 4.18
C GLU A 202 16.98 15.28 2.76
N ALA A 203 16.48 14.11 2.36
CA ALA A 203 15.82 13.94 1.06
C ALA A 203 14.57 14.82 0.94
N ILE A 204 13.73 14.85 1.97
CA ILE A 204 12.53 15.70 2.03
C ILE A 204 12.93 17.18 1.92
N GLY A 205 13.88 17.64 2.75
CA GLY A 205 14.32 19.04 2.73
C GLY A 205 14.95 19.44 1.39
N PHE A 206 15.70 18.55 0.75
CA PHE A 206 16.24 18.77 -0.59
C PHE A 206 15.12 18.93 -1.62
N ILE A 207 14.12 18.05 -1.61
CA ILE A 207 13.01 18.03 -2.57
C ILE A 207 12.08 19.23 -2.39
N GLU A 208 11.74 19.58 -1.15
CA GLU A 208 10.94 20.78 -0.82
C GLU A 208 11.65 22.08 -1.22
N GLY A 209 12.99 22.07 -1.28
CA GLY A 209 13.80 23.20 -1.72
C GLY A 209 13.95 23.32 -3.25
N GLN A 210 13.46 22.36 -4.04
CA GLN A 210 13.52 22.43 -5.50
C GLN A 210 12.37 23.26 -6.09
N SER A 211 12.46 23.57 -7.38
CA SER A 211 11.29 24.03 -8.13
C SER A 211 10.19 22.95 -8.12
N GLU A 212 8.94 23.35 -8.35
CA GLU A 212 7.80 22.42 -8.38
C GLU A 212 8.00 21.28 -9.38
N GLU A 213 8.46 21.60 -10.59
CA GLU A 213 8.76 20.62 -11.65
C GLU A 213 9.87 19.63 -11.24
N ALA A 214 10.98 20.12 -10.70
CA ALA A 214 12.08 19.25 -10.27
C ALA A 214 11.69 18.42 -9.05
N GLY A 215 10.99 19.01 -8.08
CA GLY A 215 10.45 18.29 -6.92
C GLY A 215 9.48 17.18 -7.32
N GLU A 216 8.68 17.39 -8.37
CA GLU A 216 7.76 16.39 -8.89
C GLU A 216 8.48 15.18 -9.50
N GLN A 217 9.56 15.38 -10.26
CA GLN A 217 10.35 14.27 -10.77
C GLN A 217 10.93 13.40 -9.65
N TRP A 218 11.36 14.02 -8.55
CA TRP A 218 11.80 13.30 -7.36
C TRP A 218 10.66 12.54 -6.69
N ARG A 219 9.46 13.12 -6.56
CA ARG A 219 8.28 12.42 -6.02
C ARG A 219 7.94 11.19 -6.84
N LEU A 220 7.92 11.31 -8.17
CA LEU A 220 7.68 10.19 -9.08
C LEU A 220 8.73 9.07 -8.92
N LEU A 221 10.02 9.43 -8.81
CA LEU A 221 11.08 8.44 -8.55
C LEU A 221 10.88 7.73 -7.21
N LEU A 222 10.63 8.47 -6.13
CA LEU A 222 10.42 7.90 -4.80
C LEU A 222 9.17 7.01 -4.75
N LEU A 223 8.11 7.40 -5.47
CA LEU A 223 6.91 6.58 -5.66
C LEU A 223 7.24 5.25 -6.32
N HIS A 224 7.98 5.29 -7.43
CA HIS A 224 8.44 4.09 -8.14
C HIS A 224 9.30 3.18 -7.24
N CYS A 225 10.04 3.76 -6.30
CA CYS A 225 10.87 3.03 -5.34
C CYS A 225 10.08 2.27 -4.27
N ILE A 226 8.79 2.55 -4.06
CA ILE A 226 7.94 1.80 -3.11
C ILE A 226 7.72 0.36 -3.60
N ASP A 227 7.59 0.14 -4.91
CA ASP A 227 7.42 -1.18 -5.52
C ASP A 227 8.74 -1.98 -5.55
N SER A 228 9.45 -1.99 -4.42
CA SER A 228 10.73 -2.67 -4.24
C SER A 228 10.63 -3.96 -3.43
N GLU A 229 9.44 -4.54 -3.27
CA GLU A 229 9.23 -5.72 -2.41
C GLU A 229 10.03 -6.94 -2.85
N LYS A 230 10.22 -7.10 -4.16
CA LYS A 230 10.90 -8.26 -4.75
C LYS A 230 12.36 -8.37 -4.29
N ALA A 231 12.95 -9.55 -4.43
CA ALA A 231 14.37 -9.76 -4.07
C ALA A 231 15.34 -8.99 -4.99
N LYS A 232 14.94 -8.68 -6.22
CA LYS A 232 15.70 -7.94 -7.24
C LYS A 232 14.75 -7.17 -8.16
N PRO A 233 15.17 -6.05 -8.77
CA PRO A 233 14.34 -5.34 -9.73
C PRO A 233 14.23 -6.11 -11.04
N SER A 234 13.12 -5.92 -11.75
CA SER A 234 12.96 -6.41 -13.12
C SER A 234 13.59 -5.44 -14.13
N ALA A 235 13.89 -5.90 -15.35
CA ALA A 235 14.38 -5.03 -16.42
C ALA A 235 13.37 -3.91 -16.75
N LYS A 236 12.06 -4.25 -16.80
CA LYS A 236 10.99 -3.26 -16.99
C LYS A 236 11.01 -2.19 -15.89
N TRP A 237 11.19 -2.60 -14.63
CA TRP A 237 11.26 -1.68 -13.49
C TRP A 237 12.47 -0.75 -13.58
N LEU A 238 13.64 -1.27 -13.97
CA LEU A 238 14.84 -0.45 -14.15
C LEU A 238 14.72 0.53 -15.32
N ASN A 239 14.05 0.15 -16.41
CA ASN A 239 13.83 1.07 -17.53
C ASN A 239 12.94 2.26 -17.14
N VAL A 240 11.91 2.04 -16.32
CA VAL A 240 11.08 3.12 -15.78
C VAL A 240 11.90 4.00 -14.83
N ALA A 241 12.68 3.39 -13.93
CA ALA A 241 13.57 4.13 -13.03
C ALA A 241 14.60 4.98 -13.79
N GLN A 242 15.15 4.45 -14.89
CA GLN A 242 16.08 5.18 -15.75
C GLN A 242 15.43 6.44 -16.34
N GLY A 243 14.18 6.35 -16.80
CA GLY A 243 13.44 7.52 -17.29
C GLY A 243 13.34 8.62 -16.23
N HIS A 244 13.01 8.27 -14.99
CA HIS A 244 12.99 9.25 -13.90
C HIS A 244 14.37 9.85 -13.59
N VAL A 245 15.43 9.04 -13.63
CA VAL A 245 16.81 9.51 -13.42
C VAL A 245 17.27 10.44 -14.55
N ASP A 246 16.83 10.19 -15.79
CA ASP A 246 17.14 11.03 -16.94
C ASP A 246 16.49 12.42 -16.80
N GLU A 247 15.24 12.49 -16.35
CA GLU A 247 14.52 13.75 -16.07
C GLU A 247 15.14 14.52 -14.88
N ILE A 248 15.54 13.83 -13.81
CA ILE A 248 16.21 14.44 -12.64
C ILE A 248 17.63 14.94 -12.99
N GLY A 249 18.26 14.31 -13.98
CA GLY A 249 19.67 14.47 -14.24
C GLY A 249 20.49 13.47 -13.43
N ALA A 250 21.21 12.62 -14.16
CA ALA A 250 21.84 11.46 -13.57
C ALA A 250 23.03 11.82 -12.64
N SER A 251 23.69 12.98 -12.82
CA SER A 251 24.69 13.49 -11.85
C SER A 251 24.03 13.88 -10.54
N THR A 252 22.98 14.70 -10.62
CA THR A 252 22.17 15.16 -9.48
C THR A 252 21.69 13.98 -8.65
N PHE A 253 21.11 12.96 -9.30
CA PHE A 253 20.68 11.77 -8.59
C PHE A 253 21.82 11.06 -7.86
N GLY A 254 22.99 10.90 -8.50
CA GLY A 254 24.15 10.25 -7.89
C GLY A 254 24.69 11.02 -6.67
N GLU A 255 24.75 12.35 -6.76
CA GLU A 255 25.19 13.23 -5.67
C GLU A 255 24.22 13.17 -4.47
N CYS A 256 22.92 13.28 -4.73
CA CYS A 256 21.88 13.14 -3.72
C CYS A 256 21.90 11.76 -3.06
N PHE A 257 22.01 10.68 -3.85
CA PHE A 257 22.10 9.33 -3.30
C PHE A 257 23.31 9.17 -2.37
N VAL A 258 24.48 9.68 -2.77
CA VAL A 258 25.69 9.64 -1.94
C VAL A 258 25.50 10.45 -0.65
N ALA A 259 24.89 11.64 -0.72
CA ALA A 259 24.59 12.45 0.45
C ALA A 259 23.66 11.69 1.42
N TRP A 260 22.48 11.29 0.96
CA TRP A 260 21.46 10.64 1.79
C TRP A 260 21.92 9.30 2.37
N SER A 261 22.63 8.49 1.57
CA SER A 261 23.19 7.22 2.04
C SER A 261 24.20 7.38 3.17
N GLY A 262 24.90 8.51 3.23
CA GLY A 262 25.78 8.88 4.34
C GLY A 262 25.05 8.98 5.69
N HIS A 263 23.72 9.09 5.69
CA HIS A 263 22.89 9.18 6.89
C HIS A 263 22.19 7.88 7.28
N TYR A 264 22.32 6.81 6.47
CA TYR A 264 21.67 5.54 6.75
C TYR A 264 22.12 4.92 8.10
N GLY A 265 21.15 4.45 8.89
CA GLY A 265 21.41 3.82 10.20
C GLY A 265 21.85 4.79 11.31
N LYS A 266 21.73 6.11 11.11
CA LYS A 266 22.07 7.15 12.10
C LYS A 266 20.86 7.73 12.86
N SER A 267 19.71 7.07 12.76
CA SER A 267 18.45 7.47 13.42
C SER A 267 18.03 6.45 14.47
N ASP A 268 17.36 6.95 15.51
CA ASP A 268 16.83 6.13 16.60
C ASP A 268 15.45 5.55 16.29
N SER A 269 14.74 6.11 15.31
CA SER A 269 13.45 5.62 14.80
C SER A 269 13.57 5.14 13.35
N VAL A 270 12.74 4.16 13.00
CA VAL A 270 12.61 3.63 11.63
C VAL A 270 11.13 3.59 11.30
N TYR A 271 10.74 4.26 10.22
CA TYR A 271 9.35 4.23 9.73
C TYR A 271 9.13 3.05 8.80
N GLU A 272 7.90 2.55 8.69
CA GLU A 272 7.62 1.30 7.97
C GLU A 272 7.90 1.38 6.46
N LEU A 273 7.55 2.52 5.82
CA LEU A 273 7.67 2.69 4.36
C LEU A 273 9.06 3.12 3.89
N ASN A 274 9.77 3.90 4.70
CA ASN A 274 11.09 4.46 4.38
C ASN A 274 12.10 3.37 3.92
N PRO A 275 12.23 2.20 4.57
CA PRO A 275 13.10 1.11 4.14
C PRO A 275 12.78 0.56 2.75
N ALA A 276 11.51 0.50 2.35
CA ALA A 276 11.12 0.06 1.01
C ALA A 276 11.56 1.08 -0.03
N VAL A 277 11.30 2.37 0.20
CA VAL A 277 11.75 3.45 -0.69
C VAL A 277 13.27 3.47 -0.81
N PHE A 278 13.98 3.38 0.31
CA PHE A 278 15.44 3.39 0.32
C PHE A 278 16.05 2.18 -0.40
N LYS A 279 15.44 1.00 -0.26
CA LYS A 279 15.81 -0.20 -1.04
C LYS A 279 15.62 0.03 -2.54
N GLY A 280 14.53 0.67 -2.95
CA GLY A 280 14.30 1.09 -4.33
C GLY A 280 15.41 2.03 -4.82
N LEU A 281 15.73 3.09 -4.07
CA LEU A 281 16.82 4.03 -4.39
C LEU A 281 18.16 3.32 -4.55
N VAL A 282 18.47 2.34 -3.70
CA VAL A 282 19.66 1.49 -3.82
C VAL A 282 19.70 0.76 -5.17
N TRP A 283 18.58 0.22 -5.65
CA TRP A 283 18.52 -0.39 -6.97
C TRP A 283 18.71 0.63 -8.09
N VAL A 284 18.10 1.80 -7.98
CA VAL A 284 18.28 2.90 -8.95
C VAL A 284 19.75 3.35 -9.00
N ALA A 285 20.46 3.32 -7.87
CA ALA A 285 21.88 3.64 -7.80
C ALA A 285 22.74 2.76 -8.72
N SER A 286 22.31 1.53 -9.05
CA SER A 286 23.01 0.67 -10.02
C SER A 286 23.09 1.25 -11.45
N LEU A 287 22.23 2.22 -11.78
CA LEU A 287 22.23 2.95 -13.05
C LEU A 287 23.33 4.03 -13.10
N ARG A 288 24.01 4.29 -11.99
CA ARG A 288 25.03 5.35 -11.85
C ARG A 288 26.40 4.77 -11.50
N PRO A 289 27.18 4.33 -12.51
CA PRO A 289 28.43 3.61 -12.33
C PRO A 289 29.60 4.51 -11.89
N THR A 290 29.47 5.22 -10.77
CA THR A 290 30.54 6.07 -10.21
C THR A 290 31.22 5.41 -9.00
N ASP A 291 32.45 5.83 -8.72
CA ASP A 291 33.24 5.36 -7.57
C ASP A 291 32.61 5.78 -6.22
N SER A 292 31.96 6.95 -6.19
CA SER A 292 31.26 7.47 -5.02
C SER A 292 30.04 6.62 -4.69
N VAL A 293 29.21 6.30 -5.69
CA VAL A 293 28.04 5.42 -5.51
C VAL A 293 28.47 4.01 -5.08
N ALA A 294 29.52 3.46 -5.69
CA ALA A 294 30.08 2.16 -5.28
C ALA A 294 30.54 2.18 -3.80
N SER A 295 31.17 3.26 -3.36
CA SER A 295 31.61 3.41 -1.97
C SER A 295 30.43 3.53 -1.01
N SER A 296 29.44 4.39 -1.31
CA SER A 296 28.22 4.54 -0.52
C SER A 296 27.46 3.22 -0.34
N LEU A 297 27.32 2.43 -1.42
CA LEU A 297 26.68 1.12 -1.35
C LEU A 297 27.45 0.15 -0.45
N ALA A 298 28.79 0.14 -0.52
CA ALA A 298 29.61 -0.70 0.34
C ALA A 298 29.51 -0.29 1.83
N ASP A 299 29.45 1.00 2.10
CA ASP A 299 29.27 1.53 3.46
C ASP A 299 27.91 1.11 4.04
N ILE A 300 26.84 1.16 3.24
CA ILE A 300 25.51 0.65 3.65
C ILE A 300 25.57 -0.87 3.93
N VAL A 301 26.28 -1.65 3.11
CA VAL A 301 26.47 -3.10 3.33
C VAL A 301 27.13 -3.35 4.70
N LEU A 302 28.17 -2.59 5.04
CA LEU A 302 28.83 -2.68 6.34
C LEU A 302 27.89 -2.26 7.47
N ALA A 303 27.14 -1.17 7.33
CA ALA A 303 26.15 -0.74 8.31
C ALA A 303 25.09 -1.81 8.57
N CYS A 304 24.52 -2.40 7.52
CA CYS A 304 23.53 -3.49 7.62
C CYS A 304 24.09 -4.78 8.25
N SER A 305 25.43 -4.92 8.31
CA SER A 305 26.08 -6.09 8.92
C SER A 305 26.25 -5.96 10.45
N GLN A 306 26.13 -4.75 11.00
CA GLN A 306 26.36 -4.47 12.42
C GLN A 306 25.21 -4.96 13.33
N PRO A 307 25.50 -5.50 14.53
CA PRO A 307 24.47 -5.96 15.46
C PRO A 307 23.57 -4.84 16.01
N LYS A 308 24.09 -3.62 16.15
CA LYS A 308 23.36 -2.50 16.79
C LYS A 308 22.20 -1.94 15.96
N ILE A 309 22.30 -2.00 14.63
CA ILE A 309 21.25 -1.53 13.71
C ILE A 309 20.12 -2.59 13.59
N SER A 310 20.23 -3.71 14.33
CA SER A 310 19.49 -4.94 14.04
C SER A 310 18.21 -5.14 14.85
N GLU A 311 17.63 -4.10 15.47
CA GLU A 311 16.29 -4.23 16.07
C GLU A 311 15.24 -4.63 15.02
N ASN A 312 15.47 -4.29 13.74
CA ASN A 312 14.69 -4.79 12.60
C ASN A 312 15.56 -5.62 11.61
N LYS A 313 15.97 -6.83 12.02
CA LYS A 313 16.88 -7.72 11.26
C LYS A 313 16.42 -8.07 9.85
N ALA A 314 15.11 -8.16 9.63
CA ALA A 314 14.56 -8.54 8.33
C ALA A 314 14.77 -7.43 7.28
N LEU A 315 14.52 -6.18 7.67
CA LEU A 315 14.72 -5.01 6.80
C LEU A 315 16.20 -4.80 6.46
N SER A 316 17.10 -4.98 7.44
CA SER A 316 18.55 -4.85 7.18
C SER A 316 19.09 -5.93 6.23
N LEU A 317 18.51 -7.15 6.22
CA LEU A 317 18.92 -8.18 5.27
C LEU A 317 18.43 -7.91 3.84
N ASN A 318 17.21 -7.41 3.68
CA ASN A 318 16.66 -7.04 2.37
C ASN A 318 17.46 -5.91 1.73
N LEU A 319 17.79 -4.87 2.51
CA LEU A 319 18.60 -3.77 2.02
C LEU A 319 20.05 -4.19 1.75
N PHE A 320 20.65 -5.03 2.61
CA PHE A 320 21.96 -5.64 2.37
C PHE A 320 22.01 -6.34 1.01
N ASN A 321 21.02 -7.20 0.72
CA ASN A 321 20.95 -7.93 -0.54
C ASN A 321 20.77 -7.00 -1.74
N ALA A 322 19.98 -5.93 -1.58
CA ALA A 322 19.80 -4.90 -2.61
C ALA A 322 21.11 -4.16 -2.91
N CYS A 323 21.91 -3.82 -1.90
CA CYS A 323 23.20 -3.15 -2.09
C CYS A 323 24.20 -4.07 -2.80
N VAL A 324 24.31 -5.34 -2.38
CA VAL A 324 25.18 -6.33 -3.03
C VAL A 324 24.77 -6.57 -4.47
N TRP A 325 23.47 -6.66 -4.76
CA TRP A 325 22.96 -6.74 -6.12
C TRP A 325 23.36 -5.51 -6.94
N SER A 326 23.18 -4.31 -6.40
CA SER A 326 23.45 -3.04 -7.09
C SER A 326 24.94 -2.87 -7.38
N LEU A 327 25.82 -3.18 -6.40
CA LEU A 327 27.27 -3.24 -6.59
C LEU A 327 27.65 -4.19 -7.73
N SER A 328 27.01 -5.36 -7.81
CA SER A 328 27.26 -6.30 -8.90
C SER A 328 26.84 -5.75 -10.27
N LYS A 329 25.99 -4.71 -10.34
CA LYS A 329 25.42 -4.17 -11.58
C LYS A 329 26.06 -2.87 -12.05
N LEU A 330 26.81 -2.16 -11.21
CA LEU A 330 27.50 -0.91 -11.54
C LEU A 330 28.54 -1.02 -12.68
N ASN A 331 28.99 -2.22 -13.08
CA ASN A 331 29.93 -2.39 -14.20
C ASN A 331 31.16 -1.46 -14.16
N ASN A 332 31.71 -1.18 -12.98
CA ASN A 332 32.92 -0.37 -12.82
C ASN A 332 33.93 -1.06 -11.88
N ALA A 333 35.21 -0.72 -12.03
CA ALA A 333 36.30 -1.35 -11.27
C ALA A 333 36.21 -1.04 -9.77
N ALA A 334 35.67 0.12 -9.39
CA ALA A 334 35.47 0.48 -8.00
C ALA A 334 34.48 -0.46 -7.29
N ALA A 335 33.37 -0.84 -7.92
CA ALA A 335 32.40 -1.74 -7.34
C ALA A 335 32.97 -3.15 -7.13
N GLU A 336 33.76 -3.67 -8.08
CA GLU A 336 34.45 -4.96 -7.92
C GLU A 336 35.44 -4.91 -6.76
N LYS A 337 36.26 -3.84 -6.68
CA LYS A 337 37.19 -3.63 -5.56
C LYS A 337 36.45 -3.60 -4.22
N ARG A 338 35.34 -2.87 -4.13
CA ARG A 338 34.53 -2.81 -2.89
C ARG A 338 33.95 -4.18 -2.52
N LEU A 339 33.48 -4.97 -3.48
CA LEU A 339 33.01 -6.33 -3.19
C LEU A 339 34.13 -7.25 -2.68
N LEU A 340 35.36 -7.11 -3.19
CA LEU A 340 36.53 -7.85 -2.69
C LEU A 340 36.91 -7.42 -1.26
N GLU A 341 36.80 -6.13 -0.93
CA GLU A 341 36.97 -5.62 0.43
C GLU A 341 35.90 -6.22 1.36
N LEU A 342 34.62 -6.14 0.98
CA LEU A 342 33.50 -6.70 1.75
C LEU A 342 33.64 -8.22 1.98
N LYS A 343 34.19 -8.96 1.01
CA LYS A 343 34.47 -10.40 1.15
C LYS A 343 35.42 -10.69 2.33
N ARG A 344 36.37 -9.80 2.61
CA ARG A 344 37.33 -9.96 3.71
C ARG A 344 36.71 -9.72 5.08
N ASP A 345 35.70 -8.86 5.15
CA ASP A 345 35.12 -8.40 6.41
C ASP A 345 33.86 -9.18 6.82
N LEU A 346 33.10 -9.68 5.84
CA LEU A 346 31.84 -10.40 6.08
C LEU A 346 32.04 -11.89 6.36
N ARG A 347 31.09 -12.49 7.07
CA ARG A 347 31.07 -13.92 7.43
C ARG A 347 29.69 -14.54 7.17
N GLY A 348 29.62 -15.87 7.14
CA GLY A 348 28.38 -16.63 7.08
C GLY A 348 27.57 -16.43 5.79
N SER A 349 26.25 -16.29 5.90
CA SER A 349 25.35 -16.12 4.74
C SER A 349 25.61 -14.83 3.94
N ARG A 350 26.00 -13.75 4.62
CA ARG A 350 26.33 -12.46 3.99
C ARG A 350 27.55 -12.57 3.07
N LEU A 351 28.58 -13.29 3.50
CA LEU A 351 29.76 -13.58 2.67
C LEU A 351 29.36 -14.32 1.38
N LYS A 352 28.50 -15.34 1.49
CA LYS A 352 28.02 -16.09 0.32
C LYS A 352 27.30 -15.21 -0.71
N SER A 353 26.54 -14.20 -0.26
CA SER A 353 25.91 -13.23 -1.17
C SER A 353 26.95 -12.40 -1.95
N VAL A 354 28.00 -11.93 -1.28
CA VAL A 354 29.10 -11.18 -1.92
C VAL A 354 29.90 -12.06 -2.88
N GLU A 355 30.18 -13.31 -2.52
CA GLU A 355 30.89 -14.26 -3.40
C GLU A 355 30.10 -14.54 -4.69
N ARG A 356 28.78 -14.70 -4.59
CA ARG A 356 27.90 -14.84 -5.77
C ARG A 356 27.90 -13.59 -6.64
N ALA A 357 27.92 -12.40 -6.03
CA ALA A 357 28.01 -11.14 -6.77
C ALA A 357 29.32 -11.04 -7.55
N LEU A 358 30.45 -11.38 -6.94
CA LEU A 358 31.76 -11.44 -7.60
C LEU A 358 31.79 -12.47 -8.74
N GLN A 359 31.23 -13.66 -8.54
CA GLN A 359 31.08 -14.67 -9.60
C GLN A 359 30.25 -14.13 -10.78
N ALA A 360 29.17 -13.40 -10.50
CA ALA A 360 28.31 -12.81 -11.52
C ALA A 360 28.95 -11.60 -12.25
N ILE A 361 30.00 -10.99 -11.69
CA ILE A 361 30.84 -10.01 -12.39
C ILE A 361 31.82 -10.76 -13.30
N ALA A 362 32.52 -11.77 -12.77
CA ALA A 362 33.52 -12.55 -13.52
C ALA A 362 32.95 -13.33 -14.71
N ALA A 363 31.64 -13.61 -14.72
CA ALA A 363 30.96 -14.33 -15.80
C ALA A 363 30.43 -13.43 -16.94
N ARG A 364 30.62 -12.11 -16.84
CA ARG A 364 30.29 -11.16 -17.93
C ARG A 364 31.49 -11.01 -18.84
#